data_AF-A0A8H4KDH2-F1
#
_entry.id   AF-A0A8H4KDH2-F1
#
_cell.length_a   1.000
_cell.length_b   1.000
_cell.length_c   1.000
_cell.angle_alpha   90.00
_cell.angle_beta   90.00
_cell.angle_gamma   90.00
#
_symmetry.space_group_name_H-M   'P 1'
#
loop_
_entity.id
_entity.type
_entity.pdbx_description
1 polymer ?
#
loop_
_entity_poly.entity_id
_entity_poly.type
_entity_poly.pdbx_seq_one_letter_code
_entity_poly.pdbx_strand_id
1 'polypeptide(L)'
;VRWVPGHSDIPGNEQADKLAKAASSFPEPEGALPTLAYLRRIARQKPKEAFEAWWSTSAPEQYKKLNLKATAGCPPELSLPRAALHHLLAARSLHGDFAAYHERFDHDNARLVCSCGRRKAPDHIFYCRKVPPRLRMRLAPSPNAAVNLAIGRDFTKFTELSKASAFFGKICPRY
;
A
#
# COMPACT_ATOMS: atom_id res chain seq x y z
N VAL A 1 1.39 -48.55 14.56
CA VAL A 1 2.18 -47.37 14.10
C VAL A 1 2.75 -46.68 15.32
N ARG A 2 4.06 -46.41 15.37
CA ARG A 2 4.73 -45.75 16.50
C ARG A 2 5.32 -44.43 15.98
N TRP A 3 4.77 -43.31 16.44
CA TRP A 3 5.26 -41.99 16.04
C TRP A 3 6.56 -41.68 16.78
N VAL A 4 7.50 -41.05 16.08
CA VAL A 4 8.80 -40.64 16.60
C VAL A 4 9.05 -39.18 16.19
N PRO A 5 9.52 -38.32 17.10
CA PRO A 5 9.81 -36.92 16.79
C PRO A 5 10.99 -36.81 15.82
N GLY A 6 10.91 -35.85 14.90
CA GLY A 6 12.02 -35.49 14.01
C GLY A 6 13.12 -34.74 14.75
N HIS A 7 14.33 -34.71 14.19
CA HIS A 7 15.49 -33.96 14.72
C HIS A 7 15.82 -34.28 16.19
N SER A 8 15.68 -35.54 16.58
CA SER A 8 15.93 -36.01 17.97
C SER A 8 17.12 -36.96 18.06
N ASP A 9 18.02 -36.93 17.07
CA ASP A 9 19.24 -37.75 16.98
C ASP A 9 19.00 -39.28 17.09
N ILE A 10 17.78 -39.73 16.76
CA ILE A 10 17.44 -41.16 16.77
C ILE A 10 18.07 -41.80 15.53
N PRO A 11 19.05 -42.71 15.68
CA PRO A 11 19.90 -43.13 14.56
C PRO A 11 19.11 -43.67 13.36
N GLY A 12 18.08 -44.48 13.61
CA GLY A 12 17.22 -45.04 12.55
C GLY A 12 16.37 -43.99 11.84
N ASN A 13 15.89 -42.96 12.54
CA ASN A 13 15.11 -41.88 11.95
C ASN A 13 16.00 -40.95 11.12
N GLU A 14 17.17 -40.61 11.64
CA GLU A 14 18.17 -39.80 10.92
C GLU A 14 18.70 -40.52 9.68
N GLN A 15 18.90 -41.84 9.75
CA GLN A 15 19.29 -42.64 8.58
C GLN A 15 18.17 -42.67 7.52
N ALA A 16 16.92 -42.86 7.94
CA ALA A 16 15.77 -42.80 7.03
C ALA A 16 15.62 -41.42 6.37
N ASP A 17 15.78 -40.33 7.11
CA ASP A 17 15.74 -38.96 6.57
C ASP A 17 16.90 -38.69 5.60
N LYS A 18 18.11 -39.14 5.92
CA LYS A 18 19.27 -39.05 5.00
C LYS A 18 19.01 -39.79 3.69
N LEU A 19 18.46 -41.00 3.76
CA LEU A 19 18.12 -41.78 2.56
C LEU A 19 16.99 -41.13 1.76
N ALA A 20 15.96 -40.60 2.43
CA ALA A 20 14.87 -39.87 1.77
C ALA A 20 15.38 -38.59 1.08
N LYS A 21 16.27 -37.83 1.71
CA LYS A 21 16.92 -36.66 1.10
C LYS A 21 17.77 -37.03 -0.11
N ALA A 22 18.59 -38.08 0.01
CA ALA A 22 19.36 -38.60 -1.12
C ALA A 22 18.44 -39.01 -2.28
N ALA A 23 17.35 -39.71 -1.98
CA ALA A 23 16.37 -40.12 -2.98
C ALA A 23 15.68 -38.92 -3.65
N SER A 24 15.37 -37.85 -2.90
CA SER A 24 14.75 -36.64 -3.44
C SER A 24 15.66 -35.83 -4.38
N SER A 25 16.95 -36.15 -4.43
CA SER A 25 17.93 -35.48 -5.29
C SER A 25 18.13 -36.17 -6.63
N PHE A 26 17.53 -37.35 -6.83
CA PHE A 26 17.54 -38.00 -8.14
C PHE A 26 16.73 -37.19 -9.17
N PRO A 27 17.14 -37.19 -10.44
CA PRO A 27 16.38 -36.55 -11.49
C PRO A 27 14.98 -37.18 -11.59
N GLU A 28 13.98 -36.35 -11.88
CA GLU A 28 12.63 -36.86 -12.12
C GLU A 28 12.62 -37.82 -13.32
N PRO A 29 11.85 -38.91 -13.25
CA PRO A 29 11.75 -39.86 -14.35
C PRO A 29 11.20 -39.18 -15.61
N GLU A 30 11.65 -39.64 -16.79
CA GLU A 30 11.16 -39.13 -18.07
C GLU A 30 9.63 -39.27 -18.18
N GLY A 31 8.95 -38.16 -18.50
CA GLY A 31 7.51 -38.12 -18.61
C GLY A 31 6.75 -37.90 -17.29
N ALA A 32 7.44 -37.60 -16.18
CA ALA A 32 6.79 -37.19 -14.94
C ALA A 32 5.87 -35.99 -15.16
N LEU A 33 4.58 -36.16 -14.86
CA LEU A 33 3.62 -35.06 -14.92
C LEU A 33 3.74 -34.20 -13.65
N PRO A 34 3.66 -32.86 -13.78
CA PRO A 34 3.67 -32.00 -12.61
C PRO A 34 2.52 -32.33 -11.67
N THR A 35 2.80 -32.32 -10.36
CA THR A 35 1.75 -32.54 -9.36
C THR A 35 0.67 -31.47 -9.45
N LEU A 36 -0.57 -31.83 -9.10
CA LEU A 36 -1.68 -30.87 -9.01
C LEU A 36 -1.37 -29.69 -8.09
N ALA A 37 -0.62 -29.93 -7.01
CA ALA A 37 -0.16 -28.88 -6.10
C ALA A 37 0.77 -27.87 -6.79
N TYR A 38 1.73 -28.36 -7.59
CA TYR A 38 2.61 -27.51 -8.39
C TYR A 38 1.81 -26.68 -9.41
N LEU A 39 0.91 -27.31 -10.16
CA LEU A 39 0.08 -26.62 -11.16
C LEU A 39 -0.77 -25.52 -10.52
N ARG A 40 -1.40 -25.80 -9.37
CA ARG A 40 -2.17 -24.80 -8.61
C ARG A 40 -1.31 -23.65 -8.12
N ARG A 41 -0.06 -23.92 -7.68
CA ARG A 41 0.89 -22.87 -7.28
C ARG A 41 1.20 -21.95 -8.45
N ILE A 42 1.58 -22.51 -9.60
CA ILE A 42 1.90 -21.75 -10.82
C ILE A 42 0.70 -20.93 -11.29
N ALA A 43 -0.50 -21.53 -11.30
CA ALA A 43 -1.73 -20.82 -11.68
C ALA A 43 -2.04 -19.62 -10.78
N ARG A 44 -1.67 -19.67 -9.49
CA ARG A 44 -1.82 -18.54 -8.55
C ARG A 44 -0.69 -17.52 -8.65
N GLN A 45 0.51 -17.94 -9.07
CA GLN A 45 1.71 -17.11 -9.11
C GLN A 45 1.76 -16.26 -10.39
N LYS A 46 1.52 -16.85 -11.56
CA LYS A 46 1.61 -16.17 -12.85
C LYS A 46 0.80 -14.86 -12.94
N PRO A 47 -0.48 -14.81 -12.49
CA PRO A 47 -1.24 -13.55 -12.54
C PRO A 47 -0.65 -12.46 -11.64
N LYS A 48 -0.06 -12.83 -10.49
CA LYS A 48 0.55 -11.86 -9.57
C LYS A 48 1.80 -11.23 -10.19
N GLU A 49 2.67 -12.05 -10.76
CA GLU A 49 3.88 -11.59 -11.44
C GLU A 49 3.54 -10.71 -12.66
N ALA A 50 2.56 -11.14 -13.46
CA ALA A 50 2.08 -10.35 -14.60
C ALA A 50 1.53 -8.99 -14.15
N PHE A 51 0.76 -8.95 -13.05
CA PHE A 51 0.23 -7.72 -12.48
C PHE A 51 1.34 -6.80 -11.95
N GLU A 52 2.32 -7.33 -11.22
CA GLU A 52 3.47 -6.55 -10.72
C GLU A 52 4.32 -5.99 -11.86
N ALA A 53 4.58 -6.78 -12.90
CA ALA A 53 5.29 -6.33 -14.10
C ALA A 53 4.52 -5.22 -14.83
N TRP A 54 3.22 -5.39 -15.04
CA TRP A 54 2.36 -4.36 -15.64
C TRP A 54 2.35 -3.08 -14.79
N TRP A 55 2.20 -3.19 -13.47
CA TRP A 55 2.16 -2.03 -12.58
C TRP A 55 3.46 -1.23 -12.63
N SER A 56 4.62 -1.90 -12.71
CA SER A 56 5.92 -1.23 -12.77
C SER A 56 6.06 -0.27 -13.97
N THR A 57 5.39 -0.59 -15.08
CA THR A 57 5.42 0.19 -16.32
C THR A 57 4.26 1.18 -16.43
N SER A 58 3.06 0.77 -15.99
CA SER A 58 1.81 1.51 -16.23
C SER A 58 1.35 2.38 -15.05
N ALA A 59 2.02 2.30 -13.89
CA ALA A 59 1.62 3.09 -12.73
C ALA A 59 1.64 4.60 -13.03
N PRO A 60 0.62 5.36 -12.59
CA PRO A 60 0.63 6.82 -12.70
C PRO A 60 1.87 7.43 -12.04
N GLU A 61 2.43 8.50 -12.61
CA GLU A 61 3.62 9.18 -12.07
C GLU A 61 3.46 9.58 -10.60
N GLN A 62 2.25 10.00 -10.21
CA GLN A 62 1.94 10.32 -8.82
C GLN A 62 2.10 9.10 -7.89
N TYR A 63 1.68 7.90 -8.33
CA TYR A 63 1.79 6.68 -7.53
C TYR A 63 3.25 6.20 -7.44
N LYS A 64 4.04 6.40 -8.52
CA LYS A 64 5.50 6.18 -8.50
C LYS A 64 6.18 7.08 -7.47
N LYS A 65 5.85 8.38 -7.47
CA LYS A 65 6.36 9.36 -6.48
C LYS A 65 6.03 8.99 -5.03
N LEU A 66 4.86 8.38 -4.81
CA LEU A 66 4.40 7.92 -3.49
C LEU A 66 4.93 6.53 -3.10
N ASN A 67 5.74 5.89 -3.95
CA ASN A 67 6.30 4.55 -3.74
C ASN A 67 5.24 3.47 -3.46
N LEU A 68 4.06 3.59 -4.08
CA LEU A 68 2.96 2.63 -3.95
C LEU A 68 3.25 1.37 -4.79
N LYS A 69 3.32 0.22 -4.12
CA LYS A 69 3.57 -1.08 -4.75
C LYS A 69 2.25 -1.70 -5.24
N ALA A 70 2.34 -2.45 -6.34
CA ALA A 70 1.28 -3.37 -6.71
C ALA A 70 1.03 -4.35 -5.56
N THR A 71 -0.22 -4.49 -5.15
CA THR A 71 -0.63 -5.45 -4.13
C THR A 71 -1.72 -6.33 -4.75
N ALA A 72 -1.46 -7.63 -4.85
CA ALA A 72 -2.44 -8.60 -5.36
C ALA A 72 -3.45 -9.05 -4.29
N GLY A 73 -3.25 -8.64 -3.03
CA GLY A 73 -4.18 -8.88 -1.92
C GLY A 73 -4.94 -7.62 -1.52
N CYS A 74 -5.72 -7.72 -0.44
CA CYS A 74 -6.41 -6.57 0.15
C CYS A 74 -5.39 -5.63 0.83
N PRO A 75 -5.19 -4.39 0.34
CA PRO A 75 -4.23 -3.48 0.96
C PRO A 75 -4.74 -3.02 2.33
N PRO A 76 -3.83 -2.72 3.28
CA PRO A 76 -4.20 -2.37 4.66
C PRO A 76 -5.09 -1.11 4.74
N GLU A 77 -5.02 -0.24 3.74
CA GLU A 77 -5.80 0.98 3.65
C GLU A 77 -7.31 0.72 3.56
N LEU A 78 -7.73 -0.43 3.05
CA LEU A 78 -9.15 -0.80 2.97
C LEU A 78 -9.78 -1.09 4.33
N SER A 79 -8.97 -1.24 5.39
CA SER A 79 -9.46 -1.32 6.77
C SER A 79 -9.90 0.04 7.34
N LEU A 80 -9.57 1.14 6.66
CA LEU A 80 -9.91 2.48 7.12
C LEU A 80 -11.42 2.75 7.04
N PRO A 81 -11.96 3.62 7.92
CA PRO A 81 -13.31 4.15 7.74
C PRO A 81 -13.46 4.83 6.39
N ARG A 82 -14.63 4.64 5.74
CA ARG A 82 -14.91 5.13 4.38
C ARG A 82 -14.52 6.60 4.14
N ALA A 83 -14.80 7.48 5.10
CA ALA A 83 -14.46 8.90 4.98
C ALA A 83 -12.94 9.16 4.92
N ALA A 84 -12.16 8.47 5.77
CA ALA A 84 -10.70 8.60 5.78
C ALA A 84 -10.09 8.01 4.51
N LEU A 85 -10.59 6.84 4.08
CA LEU A 85 -10.16 6.20 2.83
C LEU A 85 -10.43 7.11 1.63
N HIS A 86 -11.61 7.74 1.56
CA HIS A 86 -11.95 8.68 0.50
C HIS A 86 -10.93 9.82 0.38
N HIS A 87 -10.56 10.47 1.48
CA HIS A 87 -9.59 11.56 1.46
C HIS A 87 -8.17 11.10 1.09
N LEU A 88 -7.76 9.91 1.55
CA LEU A 88 -6.47 9.33 1.20
C LEU A 88 -6.38 9.03 -0.31
N LEU A 89 -7.41 8.37 -0.86
CA LEU A 89 -7.47 8.06 -2.29
C LEU A 89 -7.52 9.32 -3.14
N ALA A 90 -8.26 10.35 -2.71
CA ALA A 90 -8.26 11.65 -3.36
C ALA A 90 -6.85 12.25 -3.39
N ALA A 91 -6.14 12.28 -2.26
CA ALA A 91 -4.78 12.83 -2.19
C ALA A 91 -3.77 12.07 -3.06
N ARG A 92 -3.90 10.73 -3.15
CA ARG A 92 -3.04 9.88 -3.99
C ARG A 92 -3.30 10.05 -5.48
N SER A 93 -4.57 10.17 -5.86
CA SER A 93 -4.98 10.27 -7.27
C SER A 93 -4.97 11.70 -7.80
N LEU A 94 -4.94 12.71 -6.92
CA LEU A 94 -5.23 14.12 -7.23
C LEU A 94 -6.68 14.36 -7.68
N HIS A 95 -7.57 13.37 -7.53
CA HIS A 95 -8.99 13.47 -7.85
C HIS A 95 -9.80 13.69 -6.56
N GLY A 96 -10.09 14.95 -6.27
CA GLY A 96 -10.82 15.33 -5.07
C GLY A 96 -11.11 16.82 -5.03
N ASP A 97 -11.40 17.32 -3.84
CA ASP A 97 -11.64 18.74 -3.58
C ASP A 97 -10.31 19.52 -3.54
N PHE A 98 -9.65 19.58 -4.70
CA PHE A 98 -8.39 20.29 -4.91
C PHE A 98 -8.56 21.30 -6.03
N ALA A 99 -7.88 22.44 -5.91
CA ALA A 99 -8.04 23.53 -6.86
C ALA A 99 -7.64 23.10 -8.29
N ALA A 100 -6.54 22.36 -8.44
CA ALA A 100 -6.06 21.88 -9.73
C ALA A 100 -7.05 20.93 -10.42
N TYR A 101 -7.78 20.11 -9.65
CA TYR A 101 -8.82 19.24 -10.19
C TYR A 101 -10.01 20.06 -10.66
N HIS A 102 -10.51 20.99 -9.82
CA HIS A 102 -11.67 21.78 -10.16
C HIS A 102 -11.44 22.71 -11.35
N GLU A 103 -10.26 23.30 -11.49
CA GLU A 103 -9.91 24.13 -12.66
C GLU A 103 -9.80 23.31 -13.94
N ARG A 104 -9.19 22.11 -13.87
CA ARG A 104 -9.05 21.25 -15.05
C ARG A 104 -10.41 20.85 -15.65
N PHE A 105 -11.43 20.72 -14.80
CA PHE A 105 -12.78 20.31 -15.19
C PHE A 105 -13.80 21.44 -15.16
N ASP A 106 -13.34 22.69 -15.00
CA ASP A 106 -14.17 23.91 -15.02
C ASP A 106 -15.41 23.87 -14.12
N HIS A 107 -15.21 23.53 -12.85
CA HIS A 107 -16.31 23.49 -11.87
C HIS A 107 -16.59 24.88 -11.27
N ASP A 108 -17.68 25.53 -11.70
CA ASP A 108 -18.04 26.91 -11.29
C ASP A 108 -18.22 27.12 -9.78
N ASN A 109 -18.79 26.13 -9.08
CA ASN A 109 -19.18 26.27 -7.67
C ASN A 109 -18.13 25.71 -6.68
N ALA A 110 -16.92 25.44 -7.16
CA ALA A 110 -15.89 24.81 -6.34
C ALA A 110 -15.10 25.82 -5.49
N ARG A 111 -14.97 25.54 -4.19
CA ARG A 111 -14.08 26.32 -3.33
C ARG A 111 -12.62 25.91 -3.56
N LEU A 112 -11.88 26.72 -4.33
CA LEU A 112 -10.47 26.47 -4.65
C LEU A 112 -9.51 26.76 -3.49
N VAL A 113 -9.97 27.50 -2.48
CA VAL A 113 -9.16 27.90 -1.32
C VAL A 113 -9.67 27.27 -0.04
N CYS A 114 -8.74 26.92 0.83
CA CYS A 114 -9.01 26.54 2.21
C CYS A 114 -9.45 27.76 3.01
N SER A 115 -10.16 27.57 4.13
CA SER A 115 -10.52 28.68 5.04
C SER A 115 -9.30 29.42 5.62
N CYS A 116 -8.10 28.85 5.48
CA CYS A 116 -6.85 29.51 5.79
C CYS A 116 -6.33 30.44 4.68
N GLY A 117 -7.05 30.57 3.56
CA GLY A 117 -6.70 31.45 2.43
C GLY A 117 -5.68 30.87 1.44
N ARG A 118 -5.13 29.68 1.68
CA ARG A 118 -4.24 29.00 0.73
C ARG A 118 -5.02 28.09 -0.22
N ARG A 119 -4.47 27.89 -1.41
CA ARG A 119 -4.98 26.99 -2.44
C ARG A 119 -5.09 25.56 -1.92
N LYS A 120 -6.21 24.89 -2.22
CA LYS A 120 -6.42 23.48 -1.85
C LYS A 120 -5.51 22.58 -2.68
N ALA A 121 -4.69 21.80 -1.99
CA ALA A 121 -3.78 20.83 -2.56
C ALA A 121 -3.72 19.57 -1.66
N PRO A 122 -3.31 18.41 -2.20
CA PRO A 122 -3.22 17.15 -1.43
C PRO A 122 -2.34 17.24 -0.19
N ASP A 123 -1.27 18.02 -0.27
CA ASP A 123 -0.28 18.23 0.79
C ASP A 123 -0.65 19.40 1.73
N HIS A 124 -1.71 20.15 1.42
CA HIS A 124 -2.06 21.36 2.15
C HIS A 124 -2.30 21.12 3.64
N ILE A 125 -2.82 19.94 4.02
CA ILE A 125 -3.04 19.55 5.41
C ILE A 125 -1.77 19.65 6.27
N PHE A 126 -0.59 19.38 5.70
CA PHE A 126 0.69 19.42 6.42
C PHE A 126 1.18 20.86 6.66
N TYR A 127 0.72 21.82 5.85
CA TYR A 127 1.19 23.21 5.84
C TYR A 127 0.10 24.22 6.25
N CYS A 128 -1.11 23.76 6.57
CA CYS A 128 -2.21 24.66 6.86
C CYS A 128 -2.00 25.37 8.20
N ARG A 129 -2.03 26.71 8.18
CA ARG A 129 -1.86 27.54 9.39
C ARG A 129 -2.93 27.32 10.45
N LYS A 130 -4.13 26.87 10.05
CA LYS A 130 -5.24 26.55 10.96
C LYS A 130 -5.12 25.18 11.63
N VAL A 131 -4.18 24.33 11.20
CA VAL A 131 -3.85 23.10 11.92
C VAL A 131 -3.02 23.47 13.16
N PRO A 132 -3.45 23.09 14.38
CA PRO A 132 -2.72 23.39 15.61
C PRO A 132 -1.27 22.92 15.56
N PRO A 133 -0.28 23.74 15.98
CA PRO A 133 1.14 23.36 15.93
C PRO A 133 1.47 22.03 16.58
N ARG A 134 0.77 21.68 17.68
CA ARG A 134 0.95 20.41 18.42
C ARG A 134 0.57 19.17 17.61
N LEU A 135 -0.29 19.32 16.60
CA LEU A 135 -0.73 18.22 15.73
C LEU A 135 0.12 18.13 14.46
N ARG A 136 0.94 19.14 14.14
CA ARG A 136 1.68 19.17 12.88
C ARG A 136 2.74 18.07 12.86
N MET A 137 2.74 17.30 11.77
CA MET A 137 3.76 16.32 11.50
C MET A 137 5.12 16.99 11.31
N ARG A 138 6.18 16.39 11.85
CA ARG A 138 7.57 16.82 11.58
C ARG A 138 7.91 16.51 10.12
N LEU A 139 8.36 17.52 9.38
CA LEU A 139 8.69 17.43 7.96
C LEU A 139 10.20 17.38 7.68
N ALA A 140 11.04 17.62 8.69
CA ALA A 140 12.49 17.52 8.55
C ALA A 140 12.95 16.04 8.46
N PRO A 141 14.00 15.73 7.69
CA PRO A 141 14.87 16.65 6.95
C PRO A 141 14.34 17.05 5.57
N SER A 142 13.46 16.25 4.96
CA SER A 142 12.91 16.50 3.62
C SER A 142 11.38 16.54 3.66
N PRO A 143 10.77 17.74 3.53
CA PRO A 143 9.32 17.88 3.58
C PRO A 143 8.59 17.06 2.52
N ASN A 144 9.10 17.06 1.28
CA ASN A 144 8.51 16.31 0.18
C ASN A 144 8.53 14.80 0.47
N ALA A 145 9.63 14.27 1.00
CA ALA A 145 9.72 12.85 1.32
C ALA A 145 8.75 12.47 2.46
N ALA A 146 8.66 13.30 3.51
CA ALA A 146 7.76 13.06 4.63
C ALA A 146 6.28 13.09 4.22
N VAL A 147 5.90 14.08 3.38
CA VAL A 147 4.54 14.18 2.83
C VAL A 147 4.22 13.01 1.91
N ASN A 148 5.13 12.66 0.99
CA ASN A 148 4.92 11.53 0.08
C ASN A 148 4.80 10.21 0.85
N LEU A 149 5.57 10.05 1.94
CA LEU A 149 5.48 8.87 2.79
C LEU A 149 4.12 8.80 3.50
N ALA A 150 3.66 9.92 4.06
CA ALA A 150 2.39 10.03 4.77
C ALA A 150 1.16 9.90 3.86
N ILE A 151 1.22 10.31 2.59
CA ILE A 151 0.14 10.07 1.61
C ILE A 151 0.28 8.67 0.99
N GLY A 152 1.51 8.17 0.89
CA GLY A 152 1.87 6.87 0.33
C GLY A 152 1.77 5.75 1.35
N ARG A 153 2.88 5.05 1.60
CA ARG A 153 2.89 3.82 2.41
C ARG A 153 2.53 4.01 3.88
N ASP A 154 2.85 5.15 4.47
CA ASP A 154 2.63 5.46 5.89
C ASP A 154 1.36 6.30 6.07
N PHE A 155 0.27 5.84 5.47
CA PHE A 155 -1.00 6.55 5.41
C PHE A 155 -1.65 6.81 6.77
N THR A 156 -1.23 6.07 7.80
CA THR A 156 -1.70 6.24 9.19
C THR A 156 -1.48 7.68 9.65
N LYS A 157 -0.30 8.25 9.42
CA LYS A 157 0.03 9.64 9.77
C LYS A 157 -0.91 10.66 9.11
N PHE A 158 -1.23 10.46 7.84
CA PHE A 158 -2.19 11.32 7.14
C PHE A 158 -3.59 11.19 7.75
N THR A 159 -4.05 9.97 8.01
CA THR A 159 -5.38 9.73 8.58
C THR A 159 -5.53 10.24 10.01
N GLU A 160 -4.50 10.06 10.85
CA GLU A 160 -4.44 10.57 12.22
C GLU A 160 -4.43 12.08 12.24
N LEU A 161 -3.59 12.72 11.42
CA LEU A 161 -3.55 14.18 11.29
C LEU A 161 -4.90 14.75 10.84
N SER A 162 -5.49 14.14 9.81
CA SER A 162 -6.81 14.52 9.29
C SER A 162 -7.90 14.42 10.36
N LYS A 163 -7.91 13.32 11.12
CA LYS A 163 -8.88 13.09 12.18
C LYS A 163 -8.67 14.03 13.36
N ALA A 164 -7.45 14.13 13.88
CA ALA A 164 -7.12 14.92 15.07
C ALA A 164 -7.35 16.44 14.86
N SER A 165 -7.09 16.94 13.65
CA SER A 165 -7.33 18.35 13.31
C SER A 165 -8.73 18.63 12.77
N ALA A 166 -9.57 17.60 12.60
CA ALA A 166 -10.85 17.67 11.89
C ALA A 166 -10.72 18.40 10.54
N PHE A 167 -9.63 18.15 9.81
CA PHE A 167 -9.18 19.00 8.71
C PHE A 167 -10.26 19.17 7.62
N PHE A 168 -10.74 18.06 7.07
CA PHE A 168 -11.73 18.07 5.98
C PHE A 168 -13.17 18.39 6.46
N GLY A 169 -13.40 18.46 7.77
CA GLY A 169 -14.71 18.80 8.33
C GLY A 169 -14.83 20.26 8.75
N LYS A 170 -13.78 20.84 9.36
CA LYS A 170 -13.82 22.17 9.98
C LYS A 170 -12.86 23.18 9.34
N ILE A 171 -11.68 22.74 8.89
CA ILE A 171 -10.62 23.64 8.43
C ILE A 171 -10.71 23.87 6.92
N CYS A 172 -10.82 22.78 6.16
CA CYS A 172 -10.84 22.77 4.71
C CYS A 172 -12.00 21.89 4.21
N PRO A 173 -13.26 22.29 4.48
CA PRO A 173 -14.41 21.57 3.98
C PRO A 173 -14.57 21.75 2.47
N ARG A 174 -15.30 20.82 1.86
CA ARG A 174 -15.69 20.88 0.45
C ARG A 174 -16.66 22.02 0.15
N TYR A 175 -17.56 22.30 1.09
CA TYR A 175 -18.62 23.33 1.01
C TYR A 175 -18.67 24.21 2.24
#